data_AF-A0A1V8THB8-F1
#
_entry.id   AF-A0A1V8THB8-F1
#
_cell.length_a   1.000
_cell.length_b   1.000
_cell.length_c   1.000
_cell.angle_alpha   90.00
_cell.angle_beta   90.00
_cell.angle_gamma   90.00
#
_symmetry.space_group_name_H-M   'P 1'
#
loop_
_entity.id
_entity.type
_entity.pdbx_description
1 polymer ?
#
loop_
_entity_poly.entity_id
_entity_poly.type
_entity_poly.pdbx_seq_one_letter_code
_entity_poly.pdbx_strand_id
1 'polypeptide(L)'
;MANGPGYLKVQGIDVVDPHGKKVILKGAATGGHLNMENFITGYPGHEHEMRLALLEVLGQEKYDFFFDKFLDYFFTEADAKLFASLGLNAIRIPINHRHFMDDEKPFEIKQDGFQLVDRVVELCAAEGIYTILDMHTFPGGQNQGWHSDSGLHRALFWENWDLQERSIKLWVEIAKHYKDNTWIAGYNPMNEPADPVHHRLQSWYARVEPAIRAVDPHHILWLDGNTYSMDFTAFKTVLPNCVYAIHDYSTMGFPAGTPYTGSAEQKDILRKQYERKVEFMREHKVPIWNGEFGPVYASPGETDYNATNQQRYDLLGEQLSIYKQDQICWSIWLYKDIGFQGMVYANPDSAYMKLLKPFLAKKKRLGLDKWGRDDQHVRHIYDPLVEHLREEIPEVSQKRRYPQHWGLEGHVHRVVRELLVSELLTYEFASYFEGKSFEELDELAASFKLENCLKRDGLNKILQEDAGLSGS
;
A
#
# COMPACT_ATOMS: atom_id res chain seq x y z
N MET A 1 -6.31 24.73 -24.60
CA MET A 1 -6.81 24.08 -23.39
C MET A 1 -7.61 22.87 -23.86
N ALA A 2 -7.03 21.67 -23.81
CA ALA A 2 -7.81 20.46 -24.00
C ALA A 2 -8.80 20.40 -22.83
N ASN A 3 -10.09 20.19 -23.10
CA ASN A 3 -11.06 19.93 -22.05
C ASN A 3 -10.52 18.75 -21.23
N GLY A 4 -10.27 18.94 -19.93
CA GLY A 4 -9.82 17.87 -19.04
C GLY A 4 -10.79 16.69 -19.04
N PRO A 5 -10.41 15.55 -18.45
CA PRO A 5 -11.37 14.45 -18.24
C PRO A 5 -12.57 15.01 -17.49
N GLY A 6 -13.77 14.50 -17.70
CA GLY A 6 -14.85 14.77 -16.75
C GLY A 6 -14.89 13.69 -15.67
N TYR A 7 -15.75 13.88 -14.67
CA TYR A 7 -15.89 12.94 -13.56
C TYR A 7 -16.20 11.52 -14.04
N LEU A 8 -15.40 10.57 -13.58
CA LEU A 8 -15.74 9.16 -13.68
C LEU A 8 -16.92 8.86 -12.75
N LYS A 9 -17.77 7.91 -13.16
CA LYS A 9 -18.92 7.48 -12.37
C LYS A 9 -19.15 5.98 -12.50
N VAL A 10 -19.85 5.42 -11.52
CA VAL A 10 -20.33 4.03 -11.58
C VAL A 10 -21.62 3.94 -12.39
N GLN A 11 -21.65 3.03 -13.36
CA GLN A 11 -22.84 2.68 -14.12
C GLN A 11 -22.97 1.15 -14.23
N GLY A 12 -23.86 0.57 -13.42
CA GLY A 12 -23.98 -0.89 -13.29
C GLY A 12 -22.70 -1.47 -12.68
N ILE A 13 -22.06 -2.40 -13.39
CA ILE A 13 -20.80 -3.03 -12.99
C ILE A 13 -19.55 -2.33 -13.53
N ASP A 14 -19.72 -1.20 -14.22
CA ASP A 14 -18.65 -0.50 -14.93
C ASP A 14 -18.35 0.86 -14.30
N VAL A 15 -17.08 1.27 -14.41
CA VAL A 15 -16.68 2.67 -14.30
C VAL A 15 -16.74 3.28 -15.69
N VAL A 16 -17.39 4.44 -15.83
CA VAL A 16 -17.58 5.11 -17.12
C VAL A 16 -17.15 6.57 -17.07
N ASP A 17 -16.75 7.09 -18.23
CA ASP A 17 -16.51 8.51 -18.44
C ASP A 17 -17.85 9.30 -18.55
N PRO A 18 -17.81 10.64 -18.68
CA PRO A 18 -19.03 11.46 -18.83
C PRO A 18 -19.89 11.10 -20.05
N HIS A 19 -19.31 10.46 -21.05
CA HIS A 19 -19.98 10.01 -22.28
C HIS A 19 -20.53 8.59 -22.17
N GLY A 20 -20.38 7.92 -21.02
CA GLY A 20 -20.84 6.56 -20.80
C GLY A 20 -19.92 5.48 -21.38
N LYS A 21 -18.70 5.84 -21.80
CA LYS A 21 -17.70 4.86 -22.26
C LYS A 21 -17.04 4.22 -21.06
N LYS A 22 -16.97 2.88 -21.06
CA LYS A 22 -16.25 2.11 -20.02
C LYS A 22 -14.79 2.53 -19.95
N VAL A 23 -14.32 2.72 -18.72
CA VAL A 23 -12.93 3.01 -18.36
C VAL A 23 -12.41 1.89 -17.47
N ILE A 24 -11.25 1.33 -17.81
CA ILE A 24 -10.52 0.39 -16.96
C ILE A 24 -9.27 1.11 -16.49
N LEU A 25 -9.22 1.39 -15.19
CA LEU A 25 -8.05 1.97 -14.55
C LEU A 25 -7.03 0.87 -14.30
N LYS A 26 -5.82 1.04 -14.85
CA LYS A 26 -4.69 0.13 -14.76
C LYS A 26 -3.53 0.91 -14.20
N GLY A 27 -3.09 0.54 -13.00
CA GLY A 27 -2.27 1.43 -12.21
C GLY A 27 -1.25 0.77 -11.30
N ALA A 28 -0.54 1.61 -10.56
CA ALA A 28 0.31 1.21 -9.45
C ALA A 28 0.12 2.19 -8.29
N ALA A 29 0.45 1.74 -7.09
CA ALA A 29 0.47 2.60 -5.91
C ALA A 29 1.85 3.22 -5.70
N THR A 30 1.88 4.49 -5.27
CA THR A 30 3.11 5.17 -4.80
C THR A 30 3.37 4.89 -3.32
N GLY A 31 3.28 3.62 -2.91
CA GLY A 31 3.75 3.20 -1.58
C GLY A 31 5.21 3.60 -1.36
N GLY A 32 5.58 3.96 -0.14
CA GLY A 32 6.93 4.48 0.16
C GLY A 32 7.08 5.99 -0.02
N HIS A 33 6.06 6.68 -0.52
CA HIS A 33 6.05 8.12 -0.75
C HIS A 33 5.34 8.88 0.39
N LEU A 34 4.07 9.26 0.20
CA LEU A 34 3.25 9.97 1.20
C LEU A 34 2.65 9.06 2.27
N ASN A 35 2.87 7.75 2.14
CA ASN A 35 2.81 6.78 3.22
C ASN A 35 4.01 5.86 3.06
N MET A 36 4.95 5.92 4.00
CA MET A 36 6.16 5.12 3.92
C MET A 36 5.91 3.73 4.53
N GLU A 37 6.58 2.72 3.97
CA GLU A 37 6.56 1.38 4.55
C GLU A 37 7.96 0.78 4.67
N ASN A 38 8.12 -0.05 5.70
CA ASN A 38 9.39 -0.58 6.16
C ASN A 38 10.15 -1.35 5.08
N PHE A 39 9.49 -2.23 4.31
CA PHE A 39 10.14 -2.99 3.25
C PHE A 39 10.38 -2.17 1.98
N ILE A 40 9.65 -1.06 1.79
CA ILE A 40 9.74 -0.22 0.60
C ILE A 40 10.96 0.69 0.66
N THR A 41 11.24 1.25 1.85
CA THR A 41 12.34 2.21 2.07
C THR A 41 13.39 1.71 3.05
N GLY A 42 13.20 0.54 3.67
CA GLY A 42 14.27 -0.21 4.34
C GLY A 42 14.38 -0.03 5.85
N TYR A 43 13.67 0.92 6.45
CA TYR A 43 13.58 1.06 7.90
C TYR A 43 12.80 -0.11 8.54
N PRO A 44 12.94 -0.41 9.84
CA PRO A 44 12.13 -1.41 10.55
C PRO A 44 10.89 -0.78 11.21
N GLY A 45 9.84 -1.55 11.50
CA GLY A 45 8.72 -1.04 12.30
C GLY A 45 7.82 -0.06 11.54
N HIS A 46 7.49 1.08 12.15
CA HIS A 46 6.48 2.04 11.66
C HIS A 46 7.12 3.35 11.20
N GLU A 47 6.42 4.06 10.30
CA GLU A 47 6.93 5.30 9.73
C GLU A 47 7.15 6.36 10.83
N HIS A 48 6.20 6.54 11.75
CA HIS A 48 6.32 7.55 12.80
C HIS A 48 7.51 7.29 13.74
N GLU A 49 7.79 6.04 14.08
CA GLU A 49 8.96 5.65 14.89
C GLU A 49 10.26 6.00 14.15
N MET A 50 10.33 5.67 12.86
CA MET A 50 11.47 5.99 12.00
C MET A 50 11.67 7.50 11.84
N ARG A 51 10.59 8.26 11.65
CA ARG A 51 10.61 9.72 11.55
C ARG A 51 11.16 10.33 12.85
N LEU A 52 10.70 9.87 14.00
CA LEU A 52 11.18 10.35 15.31
C LEU A 52 12.67 10.04 15.53
N ALA A 53 13.10 8.81 15.22
CA ALA A 53 14.51 8.42 15.39
C ALA A 53 15.44 9.21 14.43
N LEU A 54 15.00 9.46 13.19
CA LEU A 54 15.77 10.31 12.27
C LEU A 54 15.81 11.77 12.71
N LEU A 55 14.71 12.30 13.26
CA LEU A 55 14.68 13.65 13.80
C LEU A 55 15.70 13.80 14.95
N GLU A 56 15.80 12.81 15.84
CA GLU A 56 16.74 12.81 16.95
C GLU A 56 18.21 12.89 16.48
N VAL A 57 18.60 12.10 15.48
CA VAL A 57 20.00 12.03 15.02
C VAL A 57 20.38 13.14 14.04
N LEU A 58 19.43 13.65 13.25
CA LEU A 58 19.68 14.71 12.26
C LEU A 58 19.52 16.11 12.85
N GLY A 59 18.63 16.26 13.84
CA GLY A 59 18.08 17.56 14.23
C GLY A 59 17.10 18.12 13.19
N GLN A 60 16.31 19.11 13.61
CA GLN A 60 15.17 19.63 12.84
C GLN A 60 15.52 20.08 11.41
N GLU A 61 16.56 20.91 11.25
CA GLU A 61 16.89 21.53 9.96
C GLU A 61 17.27 20.49 8.88
N LYS A 62 18.10 19.51 9.25
CA LYS A 62 18.52 18.44 8.33
C LYS A 62 17.43 17.41 8.09
N TYR A 63 16.62 17.15 9.11
CA TYR A 63 15.45 16.27 8.99
C TYR A 63 14.45 16.83 7.97
N ASP A 64 14.07 18.10 8.10
CA ASP A 64 13.14 18.76 7.18
C ASP A 64 13.72 18.77 5.76
N PHE A 65 14.99 19.18 5.62
CA PHE A 65 15.68 19.15 4.33
C PHE A 65 15.67 17.76 3.68
N PHE A 66 16.04 16.73 4.43
CA PHE A 66 16.11 15.37 3.89
C PHE A 66 14.75 14.88 3.41
N PHE A 67 13.69 15.08 4.20
CA PHE A 67 12.36 14.60 3.83
C PHE A 67 11.70 15.44 2.73
N ASP A 68 11.93 16.75 2.68
CA ASP A 68 11.51 17.59 1.56
C ASP A 68 12.12 17.08 0.25
N LYS A 69 13.44 16.80 0.25
CA LYS A 69 14.14 16.24 -0.91
C LYS A 69 13.68 14.83 -1.25
N PHE A 70 13.55 13.95 -0.25
CA PHE A 70 13.13 12.58 -0.46
C PHE A 70 11.74 12.53 -1.11
N LEU A 71 10.77 13.26 -0.55
CA LEU A 71 9.40 13.30 -1.07
C LEU A 71 9.33 13.94 -2.46
N ASP A 72 10.13 14.97 -2.75
CA ASP A 72 10.21 15.55 -4.10
C ASP A 72 10.78 14.53 -5.11
N TYR A 73 11.91 13.90 -4.79
CA TYR A 73 12.64 13.02 -5.69
C TYR A 73 11.98 11.65 -5.90
N PHE A 74 11.15 11.20 -4.97
CA PHE A 74 10.49 9.89 -5.06
C PHE A 74 9.51 9.80 -6.24
N PHE A 75 8.84 10.89 -6.59
CA PHE A 75 7.94 10.93 -7.75
C PHE A 75 8.00 12.30 -8.43
N THR A 76 8.49 12.32 -9.67
CA THR A 76 8.75 13.52 -10.47
C THR A 76 8.04 13.46 -11.82
N GLU A 77 8.18 14.49 -12.65
CA GLU A 77 7.68 14.49 -14.04
C GLU A 77 8.22 13.31 -14.85
N ALA A 78 9.48 12.91 -14.62
CA ALA A 78 10.09 11.78 -15.31
C ALA A 78 9.41 10.45 -14.97
N ASP A 79 8.94 10.31 -13.72
CA ASP A 79 8.19 9.16 -13.24
C ASP A 79 6.80 9.09 -13.91
N ALA A 80 6.08 10.20 -13.97
CA ALA A 80 4.79 10.28 -14.65
C ALA A 80 4.90 9.95 -16.15
N LYS A 81 5.93 10.47 -16.84
CA LYS A 81 6.21 10.15 -18.25
C LYS A 81 6.54 8.69 -18.47
N LEU A 82 7.35 8.08 -17.60
CA LEU A 82 7.63 6.65 -17.67
C LEU A 82 6.34 5.85 -17.52
N PHE A 83 5.52 6.18 -16.53
CA PHE A 83 4.27 5.50 -16.24
C PHE A 83 3.30 5.55 -17.42
N ALA A 84 3.09 6.73 -18.01
CA ALA A 84 2.29 6.91 -19.22
C ALA A 84 2.85 6.12 -20.43
N SER A 85 4.18 6.06 -20.59
CA SER A 85 4.82 5.29 -21.67
C SER A 85 4.58 3.78 -21.61
N LEU A 86 4.22 3.26 -20.42
CA LEU A 86 3.81 1.87 -20.22
C LEU A 86 2.32 1.63 -20.52
N GLY A 87 1.56 2.67 -20.86
CA GLY A 87 0.12 2.58 -21.16
C GLY A 87 -0.76 2.51 -19.91
N LEU A 88 -0.18 2.72 -18.73
CA LEU A 88 -0.89 2.79 -17.46
C LEU A 88 -1.54 4.17 -17.30
N ASN A 89 -2.71 4.20 -16.67
CA ASN A 89 -3.59 5.37 -16.68
C ASN A 89 -4.14 5.77 -15.30
N ALA A 90 -3.68 5.13 -14.23
CA ALA A 90 -4.05 5.50 -12.87
C ALA A 90 -2.90 5.34 -11.88
N ILE A 91 -2.72 6.31 -10.99
CA ILE A 91 -1.85 6.21 -9.81
C ILE A 91 -2.72 6.22 -8.55
N ARG A 92 -2.57 5.18 -7.72
CA ARG A 92 -3.12 5.19 -6.35
C ARG A 92 -2.10 5.90 -5.46
N ILE A 93 -2.53 6.89 -4.67
CA ILE A 93 -1.67 7.67 -3.78
C ILE A 93 -2.02 7.30 -2.33
N PRO A 94 -1.31 6.34 -1.71
CA PRO A 94 -1.36 6.10 -0.28
C PRO A 94 -0.91 7.34 0.50
N ILE A 95 -1.73 7.78 1.44
CA ILE A 95 -1.53 8.99 2.23
C ILE A 95 -1.55 8.65 3.72
N ASN A 96 -0.52 9.09 4.43
CA ASN A 96 -0.49 9.06 5.88
C ASN A 96 -1.26 10.27 6.47
N HIS A 97 -2.24 10.04 7.34
CA HIS A 97 -3.05 11.11 7.95
C HIS A 97 -2.20 12.15 8.70
N ARG A 98 -1.00 11.78 9.15
CA ARG A 98 -0.05 12.68 9.81
C ARG A 98 0.48 13.79 8.92
N HIS A 99 0.30 13.73 7.60
CA HIS A 99 0.57 14.89 6.73
C HIS A 99 -0.46 16.02 6.90
N PHE A 100 -1.67 15.69 7.38
CA PHE A 100 -2.80 16.63 7.48
C PHE A 100 -3.17 16.95 8.92
N MET A 101 -2.88 16.05 9.85
CA MET A 101 -3.29 16.18 11.24
C MET A 101 -2.11 15.96 12.18
N ASP A 102 -2.27 16.49 13.39
CA ASP A 102 -1.38 16.28 14.52
C ASP A 102 -2.21 15.83 15.73
N ASP A 103 -1.71 14.88 16.53
CA ASP A 103 -2.42 14.40 17.72
C ASP A 103 -2.50 15.47 18.83
N GLU A 104 -1.55 16.41 18.89
CA GLU A 104 -1.58 17.54 19.83
C GLU A 104 -2.60 18.61 19.42
N LYS A 105 -2.90 18.70 18.12
CA LYS A 105 -3.84 19.66 17.53
C LYS A 105 -4.81 18.97 16.55
N PRO A 106 -5.63 18.02 17.01
CA PRO A 106 -6.34 17.08 16.15
C PRO A 106 -7.49 17.66 15.33
N PHE A 107 -7.78 18.95 15.48
CA PHE A 107 -8.78 19.67 14.71
C PHE A 107 -8.19 20.76 13.83
N GLU A 108 -6.87 20.98 13.87
CA GLU A 108 -6.16 21.86 12.95
C GLU A 108 -5.68 21.04 11.75
N ILE A 109 -6.17 21.40 10.56
CA ILE A 109 -5.78 20.72 9.32
C ILE A 109 -4.58 21.45 8.68
N LYS A 110 -3.48 20.73 8.54
CA LYS A 110 -2.23 21.20 7.93
C LYS A 110 -2.39 21.32 6.42
N GLN A 111 -1.99 22.47 5.88
CA GLN A 111 -2.07 22.74 4.44
C GLN A 111 -0.93 22.06 3.66
N ASP A 112 0.19 21.79 4.31
CA ASP A 112 1.37 21.18 3.69
C ASP A 112 1.07 19.79 3.11
N GLY A 113 0.20 19.02 3.76
CA GLY A 113 -0.28 17.73 3.24
C GLY A 113 -0.97 17.85 1.89
N PHE A 114 -1.73 18.93 1.65
CA PHE A 114 -2.37 19.18 0.36
C PHE A 114 -1.35 19.49 -0.71
N GLN A 115 -0.34 20.32 -0.43
CA GLN A 115 0.71 20.67 -1.40
C GLN A 115 1.47 19.43 -1.90
N LEU A 116 1.74 18.48 -1.00
CA LEU A 116 2.39 17.21 -1.35
C LEU A 116 1.55 16.38 -2.33
N VAL A 117 0.24 16.27 -2.06
CA VAL A 117 -0.68 15.51 -2.91
C VAL A 117 -0.96 16.25 -4.23
N ASP A 118 -1.19 17.57 -4.19
CA ASP A 118 -1.41 18.43 -5.35
C ASP A 118 -0.29 18.25 -6.37
N ARG A 119 0.98 18.27 -5.91
CA ARG A 119 2.14 18.05 -6.78
C ARG A 119 2.06 16.71 -7.52
N VAL A 120 1.71 15.61 -6.86
CA VAL A 120 1.59 14.30 -7.52
C VAL A 120 0.43 14.28 -8.51
N VAL A 121 -0.71 14.88 -8.12
CA VAL A 121 -1.90 14.98 -8.99
C VAL A 121 -1.61 15.79 -10.24
N GLU A 122 -0.92 16.93 -10.12
CA GLU A 122 -0.54 17.79 -11.25
C GLU A 122 0.43 17.09 -12.22
N LEU A 123 1.43 16.38 -11.70
CA LEU A 123 2.37 15.59 -12.51
C LEU A 123 1.65 14.47 -13.27
N CYS A 124 0.70 13.77 -12.62
CA CYS A 124 -0.09 12.73 -13.28
C CYS A 124 -1.05 13.33 -14.33
N ALA A 125 -1.73 14.42 -13.99
CA ALA A 125 -2.66 15.11 -14.88
C ALA A 125 -2.00 15.60 -16.18
N ALA A 126 -0.76 16.09 -16.10
CA ALA A 126 0.01 16.53 -17.26
C ALA A 126 0.26 15.40 -18.28
N GLU A 127 0.32 14.15 -17.82
CA GLU A 127 0.58 12.96 -18.64
C GLU A 127 -0.69 12.11 -18.90
N GLY A 128 -1.87 12.64 -18.56
CA GLY A 128 -3.13 11.97 -18.82
C GLY A 128 -3.46 10.82 -17.85
N ILE A 129 -2.87 10.82 -16.65
CA ILE A 129 -3.01 9.78 -15.65
C ILE A 129 -4.00 10.23 -14.57
N TYR A 130 -5.01 9.41 -14.28
CA TYR A 130 -5.90 9.64 -13.15
C TYR A 130 -5.21 9.36 -11.81
N THR A 131 -5.70 9.96 -10.74
CA THR A 131 -5.26 9.62 -9.37
C THR A 131 -6.41 9.11 -8.50
N ILE A 132 -6.11 8.18 -7.60
CA ILE A 132 -7.03 7.75 -6.53
C ILE A 132 -6.36 8.11 -5.20
N LEU A 133 -7.00 8.98 -4.42
CA LEU A 133 -6.47 9.38 -3.11
C LEU A 133 -6.87 8.34 -2.07
N ASP A 134 -5.89 7.71 -1.45
CA ASP A 134 -6.09 6.62 -0.51
C ASP A 134 -5.63 7.01 0.88
N MET A 135 -6.56 7.17 1.83
CA MET A 135 -6.18 7.36 3.22
C MET A 135 -5.72 6.03 3.79
N HIS A 136 -4.41 5.92 3.95
CA HIS A 136 -3.75 4.67 4.23
C HIS A 136 -3.56 4.42 5.73
N THR A 137 -3.55 5.49 6.53
CA THR A 137 -3.39 5.44 7.99
C THR A 137 -4.48 6.24 8.69
N PHE A 138 -4.78 5.86 9.92
CA PHE A 138 -5.77 6.52 10.77
C PHE A 138 -5.24 6.65 12.19
N PRO A 139 -5.65 7.69 12.95
CA PRO A 139 -5.38 7.75 14.38
C PRO A 139 -5.81 6.45 15.08
N GLY A 140 -4.89 5.85 15.82
CA GLY A 140 -5.09 4.56 16.51
C GLY A 140 -5.10 3.31 15.64
N GLY A 141 -4.88 3.42 14.32
CA GLY A 141 -4.79 2.31 13.37
C GLY A 141 -6.13 1.64 13.07
N GLN A 142 -6.52 1.62 11.79
CA GLN A 142 -7.68 0.89 11.28
C GLN A 142 -7.44 -0.62 11.16
N ASN A 143 -6.18 -1.03 11.21
CA ASN A 143 -5.75 -2.42 11.27
C ASN A 143 -4.51 -2.54 12.17
N GLN A 144 -3.97 -3.74 12.32
CA GLN A 144 -2.85 -3.99 13.23
C GLN A 144 -1.48 -3.84 12.54
N GLY A 145 -1.45 -3.60 11.22
CA GLY A 145 -0.30 -3.63 10.30
C GLY A 145 0.64 -2.44 10.42
N TRP A 146 1.88 -2.61 9.95
CA TRP A 146 2.89 -1.55 9.95
C TRP A 146 2.45 -0.35 9.10
N HIS A 147 1.80 -0.64 7.97
CA HIS A 147 1.29 0.33 7.00
C HIS A 147 0.10 1.14 7.54
N SER A 148 -0.49 0.79 8.70
CA SER A 148 -1.44 1.68 9.41
C SER A 148 -0.75 2.74 10.26
N ASP A 149 0.58 2.64 10.42
CA ASP A 149 1.44 3.55 11.15
C ASP A 149 0.98 3.84 12.59
N SER A 150 0.39 2.84 13.26
CA SER A 150 -0.13 3.02 14.63
C SER A 150 0.86 2.68 15.73
N GLY A 151 1.90 1.87 15.45
CA GLY A 151 2.80 1.34 16.49
C GLY A 151 2.11 0.30 17.40
N LEU A 152 0.92 -0.17 17.03
CA LEU A 152 0.06 -0.97 17.90
C LEU A 152 -0.30 -2.30 17.24
N HIS A 153 -0.28 -3.37 18.03
CA HIS A 153 -0.77 -4.69 17.62
C HIS A 153 -2.31 -4.82 17.67
N ARG A 154 -3.03 -3.71 17.87
CA ARG A 154 -4.50 -3.62 17.96
C ARG A 154 -4.98 -2.41 17.17
N ALA A 155 -6.15 -2.55 16.54
CA ALA A 155 -6.78 -1.48 15.77
C ALA A 155 -7.71 -0.66 16.67
N LEU A 156 -7.17 0.36 17.35
CA LEU A 156 -7.92 1.17 18.31
C LEU A 156 -8.94 2.08 17.65
N PHE A 157 -8.81 2.35 16.34
CA PHE A 157 -9.78 3.11 15.55
C PHE A 157 -11.22 2.62 15.75
N TRP A 158 -11.43 1.31 15.82
CA TRP A 158 -12.75 0.72 15.94
C TRP A 158 -13.37 0.86 17.33
N GLU A 159 -12.53 1.03 18.36
CA GLU A 159 -12.95 1.12 19.76
C GLU A 159 -13.21 2.58 20.20
N ASN A 160 -12.75 3.55 19.42
CA ASN A 160 -12.77 4.96 19.80
C ASN A 160 -13.55 5.80 18.79
N TRP A 161 -14.73 6.27 19.21
CA TRP A 161 -15.60 7.12 18.40
C TRP A 161 -14.91 8.41 17.94
N ASP A 162 -14.13 9.04 18.83
CA ASP A 162 -13.46 10.30 18.55
C ASP A 162 -12.43 10.17 17.41
N LEU A 163 -11.70 9.05 17.33
CA LEU A 163 -10.75 8.79 16.23
C LEU A 163 -11.47 8.66 14.88
N GLN A 164 -12.65 8.04 14.88
CA GLN A 164 -13.51 7.93 13.69
C GLN A 164 -14.03 9.29 13.25
N GLU A 165 -14.48 10.13 14.18
CA GLU A 165 -14.98 11.47 13.90
C GLU A 165 -13.91 12.40 13.34
N ARG A 166 -12.70 12.38 13.92
CA ARG A 166 -11.55 13.15 13.39
C ARG A 166 -11.25 12.76 11.95
N SER A 167 -11.30 11.47 11.64
CA SER A 167 -11.01 10.95 10.30
C SER A 167 -12.09 11.31 9.28
N ILE A 168 -13.38 11.34 9.69
CA ILE A 168 -14.46 11.85 8.84
C ILE A 168 -14.26 13.35 8.55
N LYS A 169 -13.90 14.15 9.56
CA LYS A 169 -13.62 15.58 9.37
C LYS A 169 -12.47 15.80 8.41
N LEU A 170 -11.38 15.03 8.53
CA LEU A 170 -10.27 15.08 7.59
C LEU A 170 -10.75 14.78 6.15
N TRP A 171 -11.54 13.73 5.96
CA TRP A 171 -12.10 13.41 4.64
C TRP A 171 -12.97 14.52 4.05
N VAL A 172 -13.75 15.21 4.88
CA VAL A 172 -14.54 16.36 4.44
C VAL A 172 -13.62 17.49 3.94
N GLU A 173 -12.51 17.79 4.62
CA GLU A 173 -11.56 18.81 4.16
C GLU A 173 -10.81 18.37 2.89
N ILE A 174 -10.42 17.11 2.79
CA ILE A 174 -9.84 16.54 1.56
C ILE A 174 -10.81 16.69 0.38
N ALA A 175 -12.06 16.24 0.56
CA ALA A 175 -13.07 16.32 -0.50
C ALA A 175 -13.38 17.77 -0.90
N LYS A 176 -13.46 18.71 0.06
CA LYS A 176 -13.64 20.15 -0.24
C LYS A 176 -12.57 20.71 -1.16
N HIS A 177 -11.31 20.32 -0.94
CA HIS A 177 -10.16 20.78 -1.73
C HIS A 177 -10.19 20.21 -3.15
N TYR A 178 -10.55 18.93 -3.28
CA TYR A 178 -10.40 18.18 -4.54
C TYR A 178 -11.67 18.03 -5.39
N LYS A 179 -12.86 18.41 -4.90
CA LYS A 179 -14.16 18.20 -5.58
C LYS A 179 -14.22 18.68 -7.04
N ASP A 180 -13.45 19.69 -7.41
CA ASP A 180 -13.47 20.30 -8.75
C ASP A 180 -12.35 19.75 -9.67
N ASN A 181 -11.47 18.86 -9.16
CA ASN A 181 -10.37 18.30 -9.93
C ASN A 181 -10.72 16.94 -10.53
N THR A 182 -11.07 16.94 -11.82
CA THR A 182 -11.53 15.76 -12.54
C THR A 182 -10.44 14.75 -12.91
N TRP A 183 -9.15 15.07 -12.69
CA TRP A 183 -8.07 14.08 -12.78
C TRP A 183 -8.04 13.13 -11.58
N ILE A 184 -8.78 13.44 -10.52
CA ILE A 184 -9.01 12.50 -9.44
C ILE A 184 -10.14 11.55 -9.86
N ALA A 185 -9.84 10.27 -10.00
CA ALA A 185 -10.82 9.22 -10.27
C ALA A 185 -11.68 8.92 -9.04
N GLY A 186 -11.22 9.30 -7.85
CA GLY A 186 -12.02 9.26 -6.63
C GLY A 186 -11.18 9.10 -5.36
N TYR A 187 -11.88 8.75 -4.29
CA TYR A 187 -11.31 8.62 -2.96
C TYR A 187 -11.43 7.18 -2.49
N ASN A 188 -10.36 6.59 -1.97
CA ASN A 188 -10.37 5.34 -1.22
C ASN A 188 -10.43 5.70 0.27
N PRO A 189 -11.62 5.71 0.90
CA PRO A 189 -11.81 6.32 2.20
C PRO A 189 -11.04 5.64 3.33
N MET A 190 -10.65 4.39 3.16
CA MET A 190 -9.92 3.63 4.18
C MET A 190 -9.23 2.44 3.54
N ASN A 191 -7.91 2.39 3.63
CA ASN A 191 -7.14 1.21 3.24
C ASN A 191 -7.27 0.07 4.26
N GLU A 192 -7.50 -1.16 3.79
CA GLU A 192 -7.35 -2.40 4.55
C GLU A 192 -7.91 -2.38 5.99
N PRO A 193 -9.18 -2.04 6.21
CA PRO A 193 -9.78 -2.12 7.53
C PRO A 193 -9.73 -3.55 8.07
N ALA A 194 -9.49 -3.68 9.38
CA ALA A 194 -9.47 -4.96 10.08
C ALA A 194 -10.25 -4.84 11.40
N ASP A 195 -11.57 -4.70 11.28
CA ASP A 195 -12.53 -4.66 12.39
C ASP A 195 -12.81 -6.07 12.93
N PRO A 196 -12.44 -6.38 14.20
CA PRO A 196 -12.74 -7.68 14.80
C PRO A 196 -14.23 -7.97 15.02
N VAL A 197 -15.11 -6.97 14.90
CA VAL A 197 -16.58 -7.12 15.05
C VAL A 197 -17.29 -7.15 13.68
N HIS A 198 -16.53 -7.00 12.59
CA HIS A 198 -16.93 -7.04 11.17
C HIS A 198 -17.98 -6.03 10.69
N HIS A 199 -18.88 -5.53 11.52
CA HIS A 199 -19.96 -4.62 11.10
C HIS A 199 -19.67 -3.14 11.34
N ARG A 200 -18.65 -2.78 12.15
CA ARG A 200 -18.36 -1.35 12.45
C ARG A 200 -17.81 -0.63 11.23
N LEU A 201 -17.15 -1.34 10.32
CA LEU A 201 -16.74 -0.79 9.02
C LEU A 201 -17.94 -0.26 8.23
N GLN A 202 -19.02 -1.04 8.09
CA GLN A 202 -20.22 -0.59 7.39
C GLN A 202 -20.87 0.61 8.08
N SER A 203 -20.94 0.58 9.42
CA SER A 203 -21.46 1.70 10.21
C SER A 203 -20.63 2.97 10.02
N TRP A 204 -19.31 2.84 9.83
CA TRP A 204 -18.44 3.97 9.53
C TRP A 204 -18.63 4.47 8.09
N TYR A 205 -18.71 3.56 7.10
CA TYR A 205 -19.03 3.92 5.70
C TYR A 205 -20.37 4.66 5.57
N ALA A 206 -21.40 4.24 6.31
CA ALA A 206 -22.69 4.93 6.36
C ALA A 206 -22.63 6.35 6.94
N ARG A 207 -21.52 6.76 7.57
CA ARG A 207 -21.28 8.11 8.10
C ARG A 207 -20.34 8.92 7.22
N VAL A 208 -19.22 8.33 6.78
CA VAL A 208 -18.24 9.06 5.95
C VAL A 208 -18.76 9.34 4.54
N GLU A 209 -19.54 8.42 3.95
CA GLU A 209 -20.09 8.61 2.60
C GLU A 209 -20.97 9.86 2.50
N PRO A 210 -22.04 10.03 3.32
CA PRO A 210 -22.87 11.22 3.20
C PRO A 210 -22.12 12.50 3.62
N ALA A 211 -21.12 12.40 4.52
CA ALA A 211 -20.29 13.53 4.90
C ALA A 211 -19.43 14.04 3.73
N ILE A 212 -18.79 13.13 2.98
CA ILE A 212 -18.07 13.48 1.74
C ILE A 212 -19.04 14.02 0.71
N ARG A 213 -20.19 13.34 0.48
CA ARG A 213 -21.18 13.75 -0.53
C ARG A 213 -21.77 15.14 -0.30
N ALA A 214 -21.84 15.59 0.95
CA ALA A 214 -22.31 16.92 1.28
C ALA A 214 -21.43 18.05 0.70
N VAL A 215 -20.14 17.76 0.43
CA VAL A 215 -19.18 18.72 -0.14
C VAL A 215 -18.72 18.34 -1.55
N ASP A 216 -18.79 17.06 -1.90
CA ASP A 216 -18.42 16.50 -3.20
C ASP A 216 -19.40 15.40 -3.65
N PRO A 217 -20.39 15.74 -4.49
CA PRO A 217 -21.39 14.80 -4.97
C PRO A 217 -20.90 13.94 -6.16
N HIS A 218 -19.67 14.12 -6.67
CA HIS A 218 -19.27 13.63 -7.99
C HIS A 218 -18.28 12.46 -7.94
N HIS A 219 -17.22 12.56 -7.14
CA HIS A 219 -16.13 11.59 -7.16
C HIS A 219 -16.54 10.19 -6.69
N ILE A 220 -15.98 9.14 -7.29
CA ILE A 220 -16.22 7.75 -6.88
C ILE A 220 -15.64 7.52 -5.48
N LEU A 221 -16.31 6.72 -4.64
CA LEU A 221 -15.66 6.16 -3.45
C LEU A 221 -15.23 4.72 -3.73
N TRP A 222 -13.96 4.42 -3.49
CA TRP A 222 -13.34 3.11 -3.65
C TRP A 222 -13.27 2.45 -2.26
N LEU A 223 -14.20 1.55 -1.95
CA LEU A 223 -14.45 1.05 -0.59
C LEU A 223 -13.83 -0.33 -0.39
N ASP A 224 -12.83 -0.41 0.48
CA ASP A 224 -12.21 -1.66 0.91
C ASP A 224 -13.16 -2.60 1.68
N GLY A 225 -12.88 -3.90 1.54
CA GLY A 225 -13.48 -4.93 2.37
C GLY A 225 -12.82 -5.00 3.75
N ASN A 226 -13.47 -5.69 4.70
CA ASN A 226 -12.86 -5.94 6.00
C ASN A 226 -11.73 -6.99 5.89
N THR A 227 -11.01 -7.19 6.99
CA THR A 227 -9.92 -8.16 7.10
C THR A 227 -8.88 -7.95 5.99
N TYR A 228 -8.33 -6.72 5.93
CA TYR A 228 -7.35 -6.33 4.92
C TYR A 228 -7.90 -6.46 3.49
N SER A 229 -9.13 -5.98 3.26
CA SER A 229 -9.76 -6.01 1.94
C SER A 229 -9.99 -7.42 1.36
N MET A 230 -10.07 -8.44 2.22
CA MET A 230 -10.26 -9.84 1.83
C MET A 230 -11.65 -10.40 2.17
N ASP A 231 -12.48 -9.66 2.92
CA ASP A 231 -13.74 -10.15 3.47
C ASP A 231 -14.89 -9.13 3.35
N PHE A 232 -15.90 -9.51 2.56
CA PHE A 232 -17.16 -8.78 2.38
C PHE A 232 -18.37 -9.50 2.99
N THR A 233 -18.19 -10.62 3.71
CA THR A 233 -19.31 -11.47 4.18
C THR A 233 -20.27 -10.75 5.14
N ALA A 234 -19.76 -9.76 5.88
CA ALA A 234 -20.57 -8.92 6.76
C ALA A 234 -21.32 -7.81 6.01
N PHE A 235 -20.98 -7.52 4.75
CA PHE A 235 -21.62 -6.45 4.00
C PHE A 235 -23.06 -6.82 3.65
N LYS A 236 -23.99 -5.85 3.83
CA LYS A 236 -25.44 -6.05 3.56
C LYS A 236 -26.04 -5.06 2.57
N THR A 237 -25.37 -3.95 2.31
CA THR A 237 -25.89 -2.85 1.50
C THR A 237 -24.79 -2.29 0.61
N VAL A 238 -25.23 -1.73 -0.52
CA VAL A 238 -24.36 -0.97 -1.42
C VAL A 238 -24.58 0.53 -1.26
N LEU A 239 -23.52 1.30 -1.49
CA LEU A 239 -23.55 2.77 -1.45
C LEU A 239 -23.52 3.33 -2.89
N PRO A 240 -24.12 4.51 -3.13
CA PRO A 240 -24.23 5.07 -4.46
C PRO A 240 -22.88 5.61 -4.96
N ASN A 241 -22.62 5.40 -6.27
CA ASN A 241 -21.38 5.84 -6.92
C ASN A 241 -20.11 5.33 -6.20
N CYS A 242 -20.13 4.07 -5.79
CA CYS A 242 -19.03 3.40 -5.12
C CYS A 242 -18.54 2.17 -5.89
N VAL A 243 -17.23 1.96 -5.87
CA VAL A 243 -16.55 0.75 -6.32
C VAL A 243 -16.04 0.01 -5.09
N TYR A 244 -16.08 -1.31 -5.08
CA TYR A 244 -15.60 -2.09 -3.94
C TYR A 244 -14.24 -2.70 -4.22
N ALA A 245 -13.30 -2.48 -3.30
CA ALA A 245 -11.90 -2.83 -3.45
C ALA A 245 -11.60 -4.19 -2.80
N ILE A 246 -11.00 -5.11 -3.55
CA ILE A 246 -10.36 -6.30 -3.00
C ILE A 246 -8.85 -6.10 -3.00
N HIS A 247 -8.15 -6.74 -2.08
CA HIS A 247 -6.69 -6.93 -2.16
C HIS A 247 -6.39 -8.41 -2.41
N ASP A 248 -5.74 -8.70 -3.54
CA ASP A 248 -5.59 -10.06 -4.07
C ASP A 248 -4.14 -10.56 -4.13
N TYR A 249 -3.48 -10.57 -2.97
CA TYR A 249 -2.18 -11.21 -2.83
C TYR A 249 -2.28 -12.75 -2.81
N SER A 250 -1.36 -13.41 -3.50
CA SER A 250 -1.20 -14.86 -3.48
C SER A 250 0.08 -15.24 -2.73
N THR A 251 -0.01 -16.20 -1.81
CA THR A 251 1.17 -16.71 -1.09
C THR A 251 2.22 -17.30 -2.04
N MET A 252 1.80 -17.78 -3.21
CA MET A 252 2.71 -18.25 -4.27
C MET A 252 3.55 -17.12 -4.90
N GLY A 253 3.34 -15.87 -4.49
CA GLY A 253 4.15 -14.70 -4.82
C GLY A 253 5.20 -14.34 -3.76
N PHE A 254 5.26 -15.05 -2.63
CA PHE A 254 6.11 -14.74 -1.48
C PHE A 254 7.20 -15.79 -1.21
N PRO A 255 8.29 -15.45 -0.49
CA PRO A 255 9.41 -16.35 -0.26
C PRO A 255 9.02 -17.59 0.56
N ALA A 256 8.11 -17.44 1.53
CA ALA A 256 7.62 -18.54 2.36
C ALA A 256 6.54 -19.42 1.68
N GLY A 257 6.01 -19.01 0.53
CA GLY A 257 4.95 -19.74 -0.16
C GLY A 257 5.47 -20.72 -1.19
N THR A 258 4.61 -21.66 -1.60
CA THR A 258 4.92 -22.63 -2.66
C THR A 258 5.17 -21.90 -3.98
N PRO A 259 6.29 -22.16 -4.69
CA PRO A 259 6.57 -21.54 -5.98
C PRO A 259 5.47 -21.82 -7.02
N TYR A 260 5.13 -20.81 -7.80
CA TYR A 260 4.17 -20.95 -8.91
C TYR A 260 4.82 -21.68 -10.08
N THR A 261 4.18 -22.74 -10.56
CA THR A 261 4.62 -23.57 -11.69
C THR A 261 3.60 -23.59 -12.84
N GLY A 262 2.47 -22.90 -12.68
CA GLY A 262 1.41 -22.86 -13.70
C GLY A 262 0.52 -24.10 -13.75
N SER A 263 0.56 -24.96 -12.72
CA SER A 263 -0.28 -26.17 -12.68
C SER A 263 -1.77 -25.82 -12.67
N ALA A 264 -2.61 -26.73 -13.19
CA ALA A 264 -4.05 -26.54 -13.19
C ALA A 264 -4.63 -26.33 -11.78
N GLU A 265 -4.06 -27.01 -10.78
CA GLU A 265 -4.43 -26.85 -9.37
C GLU A 265 -4.10 -25.45 -8.85
N GLN A 266 -2.90 -24.92 -9.16
CA GLN A 266 -2.52 -23.57 -8.74
C GLN A 266 -3.41 -22.51 -9.40
N LYS A 267 -3.75 -22.68 -10.68
CA LYS A 267 -4.68 -21.78 -11.38
C LYS A 267 -6.08 -21.82 -10.77
N ASP A 268 -6.56 -23.01 -10.40
CA ASP A 268 -7.84 -23.18 -9.70
C ASP A 268 -7.84 -22.52 -8.31
N ILE A 269 -6.73 -22.62 -7.56
CA ILE A 269 -6.56 -21.92 -6.27
C ILE A 269 -6.65 -20.40 -6.46
N LEU A 270 -5.93 -19.84 -7.44
CA LEU A 270 -5.97 -18.40 -7.72
C LEU A 270 -7.39 -17.95 -8.11
N ARG A 271 -8.08 -18.73 -8.96
CA ARG A 271 -9.45 -18.45 -9.34
C ARG A 271 -10.38 -18.45 -8.13
N LYS A 272 -10.38 -19.51 -7.32
CA LYS A 272 -11.24 -19.64 -6.14
C LYS A 272 -10.99 -18.53 -5.12
N GLN A 273 -9.72 -18.15 -4.93
CA GLN A 273 -9.35 -17.04 -4.06
C GLN A 273 -10.00 -15.73 -4.51
N TYR A 274 -9.89 -15.41 -5.80
CA TYR A 274 -10.49 -14.23 -6.39
C TYR A 274 -12.03 -14.27 -6.29
N GLU A 275 -12.66 -15.37 -6.72
CA GLU A 275 -14.13 -15.52 -6.69
C GLU A 275 -14.72 -15.32 -5.29
N ARG A 276 -14.07 -15.87 -4.26
CA ARG A 276 -14.47 -15.68 -2.86
C ARG A 276 -14.46 -14.21 -2.46
N LYS A 277 -13.47 -13.43 -2.90
CA LYS A 277 -13.32 -12.02 -2.54
C LYS A 277 -14.34 -11.12 -3.25
N VAL A 278 -14.76 -11.49 -4.46
CA VAL A 278 -15.68 -10.69 -5.29
C VAL A 278 -17.16 -11.12 -5.22
N GLU A 279 -17.48 -12.11 -4.38
CA GLU A 279 -18.84 -12.68 -4.26
C GLU A 279 -19.90 -11.59 -4.02
N PHE A 280 -19.65 -10.68 -3.07
CA PHE A 280 -20.52 -9.54 -2.78
C PHE A 280 -20.74 -8.66 -4.02
N MET A 281 -19.66 -8.33 -4.75
CA MET A 281 -19.76 -7.46 -5.92
C MET A 281 -20.57 -8.11 -7.05
N ARG A 282 -20.39 -9.43 -7.25
CA ARG A 282 -21.18 -10.20 -8.23
C ARG A 282 -22.66 -10.27 -7.84
N GLU A 283 -22.96 -10.59 -6.58
CA GLU A 283 -24.33 -10.66 -6.07
C GLU A 283 -25.06 -9.32 -6.22
N HIS A 284 -24.38 -8.23 -5.84
CA HIS A 284 -24.96 -6.89 -5.83
C HIS A 284 -24.81 -6.12 -7.15
N LYS A 285 -24.12 -6.69 -8.15
CA LYS A 285 -23.88 -6.09 -9.47
C LYS A 285 -23.23 -4.71 -9.40
N VAL A 286 -22.18 -4.61 -8.58
CA VAL A 286 -21.36 -3.40 -8.42
C VAL A 286 -19.94 -3.63 -8.97
N PRO A 287 -19.23 -2.57 -9.39
CA PRO A 287 -17.90 -2.71 -9.95
C PRO A 287 -16.88 -3.21 -8.92
N ILE A 288 -15.86 -3.89 -9.43
CA ILE A 288 -14.73 -4.42 -8.67
C ILE A 288 -13.49 -3.60 -9.00
N TRP A 289 -12.73 -3.26 -7.96
CA TRP A 289 -11.35 -2.79 -8.09
C TRP A 289 -10.44 -3.75 -7.32
N ASN A 290 -9.34 -4.16 -7.93
CA ASN A 290 -8.26 -4.76 -7.17
C ASN A 290 -7.27 -3.66 -6.75
N GLY A 291 -7.38 -3.20 -5.50
CA GLY A 291 -6.58 -2.09 -4.98
C GLY A 291 -5.10 -2.43 -4.81
N GLU A 292 -4.81 -3.71 -4.57
CA GLU A 292 -3.46 -4.20 -4.34
C GLU A 292 -3.29 -5.68 -4.71
N PHE A 293 -2.22 -5.97 -5.42
CA PHE A 293 -1.74 -7.31 -5.72
C PHE A 293 -0.27 -7.24 -6.18
N GLY A 294 0.34 -8.40 -6.36
CA GLY A 294 1.68 -8.52 -6.94
C GLY A 294 2.59 -9.44 -6.12
N PRO A 295 3.58 -10.06 -6.75
CA PRO A 295 4.58 -10.88 -6.06
C PRO A 295 5.71 -10.01 -5.47
N VAL A 296 6.60 -10.64 -4.68
CA VAL A 296 7.90 -10.09 -4.30
C VAL A 296 9.02 -10.77 -5.09
N TYR A 297 10.05 -10.01 -5.45
CA TYR A 297 11.14 -10.47 -6.30
C TYR A 297 12.41 -10.75 -5.50
N ALA A 298 13.11 -11.80 -5.91
CA ALA A 298 14.43 -12.14 -5.39
C ALA A 298 15.48 -11.16 -5.93
N SER A 299 16.41 -10.78 -5.06
CA SER A 299 17.56 -9.94 -5.40
C SER A 299 18.62 -10.75 -6.18
N PRO A 300 19.45 -10.12 -7.03
CA PRO A 300 20.51 -10.81 -7.81
C PRO A 300 21.52 -11.62 -6.99
N GLY A 301 21.64 -11.36 -5.69
CA GLY A 301 22.52 -12.11 -4.77
C GLY A 301 21.88 -13.36 -4.16
N GLU A 302 20.60 -13.63 -4.43
CA GLU A 302 19.87 -14.79 -3.92
C GLU A 302 20.03 -16.00 -4.85
N THR A 303 20.00 -17.20 -4.26
CA THR A 303 20.05 -18.45 -5.02
C THR A 303 18.87 -18.54 -5.98
N ASP A 304 19.13 -18.93 -7.23
CA ASP A 304 18.11 -19.10 -8.27
C ASP A 304 17.20 -17.87 -8.51
N TYR A 305 17.70 -16.66 -8.27
CA TYR A 305 16.89 -15.43 -8.37
C TYR A 305 16.21 -15.27 -9.74
N ASN A 306 16.88 -15.65 -10.84
CA ASN A 306 16.29 -15.57 -12.18
C ASN A 306 15.10 -16.52 -12.34
N ALA A 307 15.23 -17.77 -11.90
CA ALA A 307 14.16 -18.76 -11.97
C ALA A 307 12.99 -18.36 -11.04
N THR A 308 13.33 -17.90 -9.82
CA THR A 308 12.35 -17.38 -8.86
C THR A 308 11.57 -16.22 -9.47
N ASN A 309 12.26 -15.22 -10.03
CA ASN A 309 11.61 -14.05 -10.61
C ASN A 309 10.78 -14.39 -11.84
N GLN A 310 11.21 -15.35 -12.67
CA GLN A 310 10.39 -15.84 -13.78
C GLN A 310 9.07 -16.43 -13.29
N GLN A 311 9.09 -17.26 -12.23
CA GLN A 311 7.87 -17.81 -11.63
C GLN A 311 6.95 -16.72 -11.07
N ARG A 312 7.52 -15.64 -10.50
CA ARG A 312 6.76 -14.47 -10.05
C ARG A 312 6.11 -13.71 -11.20
N TYR A 313 6.83 -13.54 -12.30
CA TYR A 313 6.29 -12.95 -13.54
C TYR A 313 5.15 -13.80 -14.11
N ASP A 314 5.31 -15.13 -14.15
CA ASP A 314 4.28 -16.04 -14.65
C ASP A 314 3.01 -15.99 -13.76
N LEU A 315 3.18 -15.93 -12.44
CA LEU A 315 2.08 -15.75 -11.49
C LEU A 315 1.35 -14.42 -11.73
N LEU A 316 2.10 -13.33 -11.88
CA LEU A 316 1.53 -12.01 -12.17
C LEU A 316 0.69 -12.03 -13.45
N GLY A 317 1.21 -12.64 -14.51
CA GLY A 317 0.50 -12.80 -15.77
C GLY A 317 -0.81 -13.61 -15.61
N GLU A 318 -0.80 -14.67 -14.82
CA GLU A 318 -2.01 -15.44 -14.52
C GLU A 318 -3.05 -14.60 -13.75
N GLN A 319 -2.65 -13.84 -12.72
CA GLN A 319 -3.55 -12.96 -11.98
C GLN A 319 -4.16 -11.86 -12.87
N LEU A 320 -3.35 -11.21 -13.70
CA LEU A 320 -3.85 -10.23 -14.67
C LEU A 320 -4.84 -10.88 -15.66
N SER A 321 -4.60 -12.13 -16.07
CA SER A 321 -5.54 -12.85 -16.93
C SER A 321 -6.89 -13.11 -16.26
N ILE A 322 -6.92 -13.32 -14.93
CA ILE A 322 -8.15 -13.42 -14.13
C ILE A 322 -8.90 -12.09 -14.19
N TYR A 323 -8.22 -10.98 -13.87
CA TYR A 323 -8.82 -9.64 -13.83
C TYR A 323 -9.31 -9.17 -15.19
N LYS A 324 -8.59 -9.54 -16.26
CA LYS A 324 -8.98 -9.25 -17.65
C LYS A 324 -10.27 -9.96 -18.04
N GLN A 325 -10.59 -11.13 -17.51
CA GLN A 325 -11.85 -11.82 -17.84
C GLN A 325 -13.07 -11.05 -17.34
N ASP A 326 -12.97 -10.46 -16.15
CA ASP A 326 -14.03 -9.63 -15.57
C ASP A 326 -13.90 -8.14 -15.92
N GLN A 327 -12.84 -7.75 -16.64
CA GLN A 327 -12.58 -6.39 -17.09
C GLN A 327 -12.58 -5.37 -15.92
N ILE A 328 -11.95 -5.74 -14.80
CA ILE A 328 -11.89 -4.93 -13.57
C ILE A 328 -10.77 -3.90 -13.60
N CYS A 329 -10.91 -2.84 -12.82
CA CYS A 329 -9.81 -1.92 -12.55
C CYS A 329 -8.79 -2.59 -11.61
N TRP A 330 -7.52 -2.22 -11.68
CA TRP A 330 -6.48 -2.74 -10.79
C TRP A 330 -5.35 -1.75 -10.51
N SER A 331 -4.72 -1.88 -9.35
CA SER A 331 -3.51 -1.15 -8.95
C SER A 331 -2.50 -2.15 -8.38
N ILE A 332 -1.34 -2.30 -9.03
CA ILE A 332 -0.27 -3.17 -8.53
C ILE A 332 0.46 -2.50 -7.36
N TRP A 333 0.85 -3.30 -6.37
CA TRP A 333 1.75 -2.87 -5.32
C TRP A 333 3.18 -3.29 -5.70
N LEU A 334 4.06 -2.39 -6.15
CA LEU A 334 3.98 -0.92 -6.13
C LEU A 334 4.88 -0.27 -7.22
N TYR A 335 4.87 1.06 -7.31
CA TYR A 335 5.66 1.81 -8.28
C TYR A 335 7.18 1.79 -8.00
N LYS A 336 7.64 2.26 -6.84
CA LYS A 336 9.06 2.47 -6.54
C LYS A 336 9.46 1.96 -5.15
N ASP A 337 10.62 1.32 -5.03
CA ASP A 337 11.14 0.83 -3.76
C ASP A 337 12.67 0.63 -3.75
N ILE A 338 13.20 -0.10 -2.76
CA ILE A 338 14.61 -0.48 -2.62
C ILE A 338 15.00 -1.81 -3.31
N GLY A 339 14.15 -2.36 -4.18
CA GLY A 339 14.45 -3.54 -5.00
C GLY A 339 13.60 -4.77 -4.73
N PHE A 340 12.45 -4.64 -4.05
CA PHE A 340 11.68 -5.77 -3.55
C PHE A 340 10.48 -6.14 -4.44
N GLN A 341 9.54 -5.23 -4.66
CA GLN A 341 8.32 -5.37 -5.47
C GLN A 341 8.24 -4.35 -6.61
N GLY A 342 8.91 -3.22 -6.49
CA GLY A 342 8.74 -2.04 -7.34
C GLY A 342 8.90 -2.30 -8.85
N MET A 343 8.09 -1.59 -9.65
CA MET A 343 8.28 -1.40 -11.09
C MET A 343 9.62 -0.73 -11.41
N VAL A 344 10.01 0.19 -10.54
CA VAL A 344 11.28 0.91 -10.50
C VAL A 344 11.88 0.70 -9.12
N TYR A 345 13.20 0.67 -9.00
CA TYR A 345 13.84 0.52 -7.70
C TYR A 345 15.18 1.24 -7.61
N ALA A 346 15.53 1.69 -6.41
CA ALA A 346 16.81 2.34 -6.14
C ALA A 346 17.97 1.45 -6.61
N ASN A 347 18.91 2.01 -7.35
CA ASN A 347 20.07 1.27 -7.81
C ASN A 347 20.85 0.74 -6.58
N PRO A 348 21.23 -0.56 -6.52
CA PRO A 348 22.04 -1.10 -5.42
C PRO A 348 23.37 -0.36 -5.18
N ASP A 349 23.88 0.35 -6.20
CA ASP A 349 25.07 1.16 -6.12
C ASP A 349 24.82 2.64 -5.74
N SER A 350 23.56 3.02 -5.50
CA SER A 350 23.21 4.36 -5.01
C SER A 350 23.69 4.62 -3.58
N ALA A 351 23.82 5.89 -3.20
CA ALA A 351 24.27 6.28 -1.86
C ALA A 351 23.38 5.68 -0.77
N TYR A 352 22.05 5.73 -0.95
CA TYR A 352 21.08 5.20 0.02
C TYR A 352 21.26 3.70 0.26
N MET A 353 21.35 2.93 -0.84
CA MET A 353 21.51 1.48 -0.77
C MET A 353 22.86 1.07 -0.18
N LYS A 354 23.93 1.79 -0.53
CA LYS A 354 25.28 1.55 0.04
C LYS A 354 25.34 1.84 1.53
N LEU A 355 24.74 2.96 1.97
CA LEU A 355 24.69 3.35 3.37
C LEU A 355 24.00 2.27 4.21
N LEU A 356 22.80 1.87 3.79
CA LEU A 356 21.94 0.98 4.58
C LEU A 356 22.21 -0.51 4.38
N LYS A 357 23.08 -0.89 3.42
CA LYS A 357 23.40 -2.30 3.12
C LYS A 357 23.65 -3.17 4.37
N PRO A 358 24.47 -2.75 5.36
CA PRO A 358 24.69 -3.57 6.55
C PRO A 358 23.43 -3.74 7.40
N PHE A 359 22.64 -2.67 7.55
CA PHE A 359 21.37 -2.71 8.28
C PHE A 359 20.34 -3.58 7.56
N LEU A 360 20.17 -3.44 6.25
CA LEU A 360 19.24 -4.25 5.46
C LEU A 360 19.58 -5.74 5.53
N ALA A 361 20.87 -6.09 5.51
CA ALA A 361 21.31 -7.48 5.70
C ALA A 361 20.95 -8.00 7.10
N LYS A 362 21.14 -7.19 8.15
CA LYS A 362 20.74 -7.52 9.52
C LYS A 362 19.23 -7.67 9.64
N LYS A 363 18.46 -6.72 9.10
CA LYS A 363 17.00 -6.71 9.07
C LYS A 363 16.44 -7.97 8.42
N LYS A 364 16.94 -8.35 7.23
CA LYS A 364 16.57 -9.60 6.54
C LYS A 364 16.90 -10.82 7.38
N ARG A 365 18.13 -10.91 7.93
CA ARG A 365 18.55 -12.04 8.79
C ARG A 365 17.69 -12.19 10.04
N LEU A 366 17.21 -11.10 10.63
CA LEU A 366 16.32 -11.13 11.78
C LEU A 366 14.84 -11.32 11.41
N GLY A 367 14.50 -11.23 10.12
CA GLY A 367 13.14 -11.27 9.58
C GLY A 367 12.19 -10.34 10.32
N LEU A 368 12.54 -9.06 10.39
CA LEU A 368 11.81 -8.06 11.18
C LEU A 368 10.46 -7.69 10.57
N ASP A 369 10.33 -7.73 9.25
CA ASP A 369 9.10 -7.36 8.57
C ASP A 369 8.16 -8.56 8.49
N LYS A 370 6.84 -8.30 8.56
CA LYS A 370 5.84 -9.30 8.18
C LYS A 370 5.90 -9.59 6.68
N TRP A 371 6.07 -8.53 5.89
CA TRP A 371 5.93 -8.61 4.44
C TRP A 371 7.12 -9.30 3.80
N GLY A 372 6.87 -10.44 3.15
CA GLY A 372 7.92 -11.25 2.52
C GLY A 372 9.00 -11.75 3.48
N ARG A 373 8.62 -11.95 4.76
CA ARG A 373 9.50 -12.45 5.82
C ARG A 373 10.21 -13.74 5.42
N ASP A 374 11.52 -13.77 5.66
CA ASP A 374 12.31 -14.98 5.77
C ASP A 374 12.82 -15.09 7.22
N ASP A 375 12.40 -16.15 7.92
CA ASP A 375 12.71 -16.38 9.33
C ASP A 375 13.63 -17.59 9.57
N GLN A 376 14.15 -18.21 8.52
CA GLN A 376 14.98 -19.42 8.63
C GLN A 376 16.15 -19.25 9.61
N HIS A 377 16.74 -18.06 9.68
CA HIS A 377 17.87 -17.75 10.56
C HIS A 377 17.50 -17.55 12.03
N VAL A 378 16.21 -17.39 12.36
CA VAL A 378 15.76 -17.07 13.73
C VAL A 378 14.67 -17.99 14.25
N ARG A 379 14.16 -18.94 13.45
CA ARG A 379 13.18 -19.96 13.87
C ARG A 379 13.54 -20.63 15.20
N HIS A 380 14.79 -21.05 15.36
CA HIS A 380 15.28 -21.68 16.59
C HIS A 380 15.12 -20.83 17.87
N ILE A 381 14.90 -19.52 17.75
CA ILE A 381 14.63 -18.59 18.87
C ILE A 381 13.12 -18.47 19.13
N TYR A 382 12.32 -18.34 18.07
CA TYR A 382 10.89 -18.04 18.19
C TYR A 382 10.01 -19.29 18.27
N ASP A 383 10.39 -20.40 17.64
CA ASP A 383 9.63 -21.65 17.67
C ASP A 383 9.44 -22.15 19.11
N PRO A 384 10.47 -22.19 20.00
CA PRO A 384 10.26 -22.60 21.39
C PRO A 384 9.25 -21.73 22.15
N LEU A 385 9.22 -20.43 21.88
CA LEU A 385 8.25 -19.51 22.47
C LEU A 385 6.84 -19.81 21.96
N VAL A 386 6.68 -20.03 20.65
CA VAL A 386 5.39 -20.34 20.04
C VAL A 386 4.88 -21.72 20.51
N GLU A 387 5.75 -22.73 20.58
CA GLU A 387 5.41 -24.06 21.11
C GLU A 387 4.97 -23.98 22.57
N HIS A 388 5.72 -23.28 23.43
CA HIS A 388 5.33 -23.09 24.83
C HIS A 388 3.93 -22.48 24.95
N LEU A 389 3.64 -21.42 24.18
CA LEU A 389 2.31 -20.80 24.17
C LEU A 389 1.24 -21.76 23.61
N ARG A 390 1.60 -22.63 22.65
CA ARG A 390 0.68 -23.62 22.09
C ARG A 390 0.35 -24.72 23.11
N GLU A 391 1.29 -25.12 23.95
CA GLU A 391 1.11 -26.12 25.01
C GLU A 391 0.26 -25.59 26.16
N GLU A 392 0.48 -24.33 26.59
CA GLU A 392 -0.17 -23.75 27.76
C GLU A 392 -1.55 -23.13 27.46
N ILE A 393 -1.79 -22.65 26.24
CA ILE A 393 -3.04 -21.97 25.88
C ILE A 393 -3.99 -22.97 25.21
N PRO A 394 -5.24 -23.13 25.68
CA PRO A 394 -6.22 -24.00 25.03
C PRO A 394 -6.42 -23.65 23.54
N GLU A 395 -6.53 -24.65 22.67
CA GLU A 395 -6.65 -24.46 21.20
C GLU A 395 -7.78 -23.48 20.82
N VAL A 396 -8.93 -23.57 21.52
CA VAL A 396 -10.07 -22.66 21.32
C VAL A 396 -9.71 -21.19 21.60
N SER A 397 -8.81 -20.94 22.55
CA SER A 397 -8.35 -19.60 22.92
C SER A 397 -7.29 -19.07 21.95
N GLN A 398 -6.44 -19.95 21.40
CA GLN A 398 -5.42 -19.58 20.41
C GLN A 398 -6.04 -18.95 19.14
N LYS A 399 -7.26 -19.37 18.77
CA LYS A 399 -7.99 -18.88 17.58
C LYS A 399 -8.87 -17.66 17.83
N ARG A 400 -8.93 -17.14 19.07
CA ARG A 400 -9.81 -15.99 19.41
C ARG A 400 -9.27 -14.64 18.95
N ARG A 401 -7.95 -14.51 18.82
CA ARG A 401 -7.33 -13.23 18.48
C ARG A 401 -7.51 -12.93 17.00
N TYR A 402 -8.06 -11.75 16.71
CA TYR A 402 -8.26 -11.26 15.35
C TYR A 402 -7.01 -10.49 14.88
N PRO A 403 -6.61 -10.61 13.60
CA PRO A 403 -7.20 -11.46 12.55
C PRO A 403 -6.89 -12.94 12.78
N GLN A 404 -7.91 -13.78 12.61
CA GLN A 404 -7.80 -15.21 12.94
C GLN A 404 -6.85 -15.97 12.00
N HIS A 405 -6.76 -15.53 10.73
CA HIS A 405 -5.92 -16.17 9.71
C HIS A 405 -4.41 -16.06 9.98
N TRP A 406 -3.98 -15.26 10.96
CA TRP A 406 -2.57 -15.19 11.36
C TRP A 406 -2.16 -16.36 12.26
N GLY A 407 -3.12 -17.00 12.93
CA GLY A 407 -2.84 -18.00 13.96
C GLY A 407 -2.05 -17.44 15.15
N LEU A 408 -1.77 -18.31 16.12
CA LEU A 408 -0.98 -17.95 17.31
C LEU A 408 0.40 -17.42 16.92
N GLU A 409 1.07 -18.11 16.02
CA GLU A 409 2.42 -17.79 15.56
C GLU A 409 2.50 -16.36 14.98
N GLY A 410 1.61 -16.00 14.04
CA GLY A 410 1.61 -14.67 13.45
C GLY A 410 1.37 -13.57 14.48
N HIS A 411 0.54 -13.82 15.50
CA HIS A 411 0.31 -12.87 16.59
C HIS A 411 1.53 -12.69 17.50
N VAL A 412 2.32 -13.74 17.78
CA VAL A 412 3.55 -13.55 18.56
C VAL A 412 4.62 -12.85 17.72
N HIS A 413 4.79 -13.21 16.44
CA HIS A 413 5.74 -12.51 15.57
C HIS A 413 5.39 -11.02 15.44
N ARG A 414 4.10 -10.68 15.31
CA ARG A 414 3.61 -9.29 15.30
C ARG A 414 4.11 -8.49 16.51
N VAL A 415 3.91 -9.02 17.71
CA VAL A 415 4.23 -8.30 18.95
C VAL A 415 5.74 -8.27 19.21
N VAL A 416 6.43 -9.39 18.98
CA VAL A 416 7.82 -9.53 19.39
C VAL A 416 8.77 -9.00 18.33
N ARG A 417 8.64 -9.43 17.07
CA ARG A 417 9.62 -9.11 16.01
C ARG A 417 9.25 -7.85 15.26
N GLU A 418 8.01 -7.80 14.82
CA GLU A 418 7.51 -6.76 13.90
C GLU A 418 7.22 -5.45 14.65
N LEU A 419 7.06 -5.51 15.98
CA LEU A 419 6.93 -4.36 16.88
C LEU A 419 8.16 -4.21 17.76
N LEU A 420 8.25 -4.94 18.89
CA LEU A 420 9.26 -4.67 19.93
C LEU A 420 10.71 -4.64 19.38
N VAL A 421 11.15 -5.68 18.67
CA VAL A 421 12.52 -5.72 18.14
C VAL A 421 12.73 -4.68 17.04
N SER A 422 11.72 -4.44 16.21
CA SER A 422 11.78 -3.46 15.12
C SER A 422 11.87 -2.03 15.65
N GLU A 423 11.04 -1.68 16.64
CA GLU A 423 11.05 -0.39 17.34
C GLU A 423 12.45 -0.10 17.92
N LEU A 424 13.03 -1.07 18.63
CA LEU A 424 14.38 -0.93 19.19
C LEU A 424 15.46 -0.76 18.11
N LEU A 425 15.35 -1.47 16.99
CA LEU A 425 16.30 -1.37 15.88
C LEU A 425 16.11 -0.14 15.00
N THR A 426 15.03 0.62 15.21
CA THR A 426 14.79 1.88 14.49
C THR A 426 15.87 2.92 14.81
N TYR A 427 16.35 2.96 16.05
CA TYR A 427 17.46 3.85 16.45
C TYR A 427 18.80 3.44 15.82
N GLU A 428 19.06 2.14 15.68
CA GLU A 428 20.23 1.66 14.93
C GLU A 428 20.12 1.97 13.44
N PHE A 429 18.93 1.90 12.85
CA PHE A 429 18.71 2.37 11.48
C PHE A 429 19.04 3.86 11.35
N ALA A 430 18.50 4.68 12.26
CA ALA A 430 18.71 6.12 12.24
C ALA A 430 20.18 6.51 12.41
N SER A 431 20.96 5.77 13.21
CA SER A 431 22.38 6.10 13.44
C SER A 431 23.24 6.09 12.17
N TYR A 432 22.79 5.46 11.07
CA TYR A 432 23.49 5.53 9.77
C TYR A 432 23.45 6.93 9.14
N PHE A 433 22.51 7.77 9.56
CA PHE A 433 22.33 9.15 9.12
C PHE A 433 23.01 10.17 10.04
N GLU A 434 23.52 9.74 11.19
CA GLU A 434 24.19 10.62 12.15
C GLU A 434 25.42 11.31 11.51
N GLY A 435 25.53 12.62 11.73
CA GLY A 435 26.66 13.41 11.24
C GLY A 435 26.66 13.73 9.75
N LYS A 436 25.66 13.27 8.97
CA LYS A 436 25.57 13.54 7.52
C LYS A 436 25.44 15.02 7.20
N SER A 437 26.16 15.49 6.18
CA SER A 437 26.02 16.86 5.66
C SER A 437 24.73 17.03 4.85
N PHE A 438 24.35 18.27 4.53
CA PHE A 438 23.21 18.53 3.64
C PHE A 438 23.42 17.92 2.25
N GLU A 439 24.66 17.97 1.74
CA GLU A 439 25.04 17.38 0.46
C GLU A 439 24.91 15.85 0.48
N GLU A 440 25.39 15.19 1.55
CA GLU A 440 25.20 13.74 1.69
C GLU A 440 23.71 13.37 1.80
N LEU A 441 22.90 14.16 2.53
CA LEU A 441 21.46 13.92 2.64
C LEU A 441 20.72 14.12 1.31
N ASP A 442 21.09 15.13 0.51
CA ASP A 442 20.55 15.32 -0.83
C ASP A 442 20.93 14.15 -1.75
N GLU A 443 22.17 13.64 -1.67
CA GLU A 443 22.62 12.47 -2.43
C GLU A 443 21.86 11.19 -2.02
N LEU A 444 21.62 11.00 -0.72
CA LEU A 444 20.81 9.90 -0.19
C LEU A 444 19.37 9.99 -0.72
N ALA A 445 18.73 11.15 -0.65
CA ALA A 445 17.39 11.37 -1.22
C ALA A 445 17.39 11.16 -2.74
N ALA A 446 18.41 11.67 -3.45
CA ALA A 446 18.52 11.62 -4.90
C ALA A 446 18.68 10.19 -5.44
N SER A 447 18.98 9.22 -4.58
CA SER A 447 18.97 7.79 -4.92
C SER A 447 17.60 7.32 -5.46
N PHE A 448 16.52 8.04 -5.14
CA PHE A 448 15.16 7.75 -5.60
C PHE A 448 14.71 8.53 -6.84
N LYS A 449 15.54 9.43 -7.38
CA LYS A 449 15.29 10.05 -8.70
C LYS A 449 15.28 8.97 -9.77
N LEU A 450 14.39 9.08 -10.76
CA LEU A 450 14.20 8.02 -11.76
C LEU A 450 15.50 7.69 -12.52
N GLU A 451 16.31 8.69 -12.86
CA GLU A 451 17.60 8.53 -13.56
C GLU A 451 18.65 7.77 -12.73
N ASN A 452 18.47 7.71 -11.41
CA ASN A 452 19.34 6.97 -10.47
C ASN A 452 18.75 5.61 -10.08
N CYS A 453 17.57 5.27 -10.58
CA CYS A 453 16.90 4.00 -10.34
C CYS A 453 17.09 3.02 -11.51
N LEU A 454 16.84 1.75 -11.23
CA LEU A 454 16.72 0.68 -12.21
C LEU A 454 15.25 0.34 -12.44
N LYS A 455 14.95 -0.25 -13.60
CA LYS A 455 13.60 -0.70 -13.97
C LYS A 455 13.51 -2.22 -13.87
N ARG A 456 12.35 -2.71 -13.46
CA ARG A 456 12.07 -4.16 -13.45
C ARG A 456 11.44 -4.56 -14.78
N ASP A 457 12.27 -4.82 -15.78
CA ASP A 457 11.83 -5.01 -17.16
C ASP A 457 10.79 -6.11 -17.34
N GLY A 458 10.93 -7.26 -16.66
CA GLY A 458 9.95 -8.36 -16.73
C GLY A 458 8.57 -7.97 -16.21
N LEU A 459 8.51 -7.25 -15.08
CA LEU A 459 7.28 -6.71 -14.53
C LEU A 459 6.67 -5.68 -15.48
N ASN A 460 7.46 -4.67 -15.87
CA ASN A 460 6.99 -3.57 -16.70
C ASN A 460 6.49 -4.04 -18.07
N LYS A 461 7.13 -5.05 -18.65
CA LYS A 461 6.68 -5.68 -19.89
C LYS A 461 5.31 -6.32 -19.75
N ILE A 462 5.08 -7.11 -18.69
CA ILE A 462 3.78 -7.76 -18.44
C ILE A 462 2.67 -6.73 -18.25
N LEU A 463 2.94 -5.65 -17.50
CA LEU A 463 1.98 -4.57 -17.30
C LEU A 463 1.67 -3.82 -18.62
N GLN A 464 2.70 -3.56 -19.43
CA GLN A 464 2.57 -2.90 -20.73
C GLN A 464 1.76 -3.75 -21.72
N GLU A 465 2.00 -5.06 -21.74
CA GLU A 465 1.23 -6.02 -22.54
C GLU A 465 -0.24 -6.07 -22.12
N ASP A 466 -0.53 -6.10 -20.80
CA ASP A 466 -1.92 -6.03 -20.31
C ASP A 466 -2.58 -4.70 -20.65
N ALA A 467 -1.85 -3.57 -20.59
CA ALA A 467 -2.32 -2.25 -21.01
C ALA A 467 -2.64 -2.15 -22.52
N GLY A 468 -2.28 -3.16 -23.32
CA GLY A 468 -2.59 -3.23 -24.75
C GLY A 468 -1.55 -2.54 -25.64
N LEU A 469 -0.40 -2.14 -25.08
CA LEU A 469 0.77 -1.69 -25.84
C LEU A 469 1.65 -2.90 -26.14
N SER A 470 1.26 -3.74 -27.10
CA SER A 470 2.18 -4.74 -27.66
C SER A 470 3.16 -4.03 -28.60
N GLY A 471 4.46 -4.28 -28.45
CA GLY A 471 5.53 -3.60 -29.20
C GLY A 471 5.25 -3.45 -30.69
N SER A 472 5.43 -2.22 -31.17
CA SER A 472 5.53 -1.86 -32.59
C SER A 472 6.65 -2.61 -33.32
#